data_AF-A0AAP8T908-F1
#
_entry.id   AF-A0AAP8T908-F1
#
_cell.length_a   1.000
_cell.length_b   1.000
_cell.length_c   1.000
_cell.angle_alpha   90.00
_cell.angle_beta   90.00
_cell.angle_gamma   90.00
#
_symmetry.space_group_name_H-M   'P 1'
#
loop_
_entity.id
_entity.type
_entity.pdbx_description
1 polymer ?
#
loop_
_entity_poly.entity_id
_entity_poly.type
_entity_poly.pdbx_seq_one_letter_code
_entity_poly.pdbx_strand_id
1 'polypeptide(L)'
;MDDFFKEVKAAFPIYPIPSFDLVYGYKISSEESYEELILLEGKEWTLIESNYLQNHYTFPFWLSISGLHYYLPAIMIFSWNEYMNKKDIVLVADSAALALEKFNDYSIYTNPQLNILIKWAGTLNFEI
;
A
#
# COMPACT_ATOMS: atom_id res chain seq x y z
N MET A 1 -0.79 -2.92 18.85
CA MET A 1 -1.34 -2.15 17.71
C MET A 1 -0.59 -0.84 17.53
N ASP A 2 -0.26 -0.14 18.61
CA ASP A 2 0.34 1.21 18.58
C ASP A 2 1.79 1.31 18.07
N ASP A 3 2.60 0.27 18.28
CA ASP A 3 4.05 0.37 18.02
C ASP A 3 4.39 0.30 16.53
N PHE A 4 3.79 -0.64 15.79
CA PHE A 4 4.01 -0.75 14.34
C PHE A 4 3.48 0.49 13.59
N PHE A 5 2.34 1.04 14.00
CA PHE A 5 1.82 2.27 13.42
C PHE A 5 2.78 3.46 13.60
N LYS A 6 3.37 3.60 14.79
CA LYS A 6 4.38 4.64 15.08
C LYS A 6 5.63 4.45 14.23
N GLU A 7 6.09 3.22 14.08
CA GLU A 7 7.22 2.88 13.22
C GLU A 7 6.95 3.24 11.74
N VAL A 8 5.79 2.88 11.19
CA VAL A 8 5.39 3.22 9.82
C VAL A 8 5.33 4.74 9.63
N LYS A 9 4.69 5.47 10.56
CA LYS A 9 4.63 6.94 10.51
C LYS A 9 6.00 7.62 10.61
N ALA A 10 6.94 7.02 11.33
CA ALA A 10 8.29 7.56 11.45
C ALA A 10 9.12 7.33 10.17
N ALA A 11 8.87 6.23 9.46
CA ALA A 11 9.62 5.86 8.25
C ALA A 11 9.01 6.42 6.96
N PHE A 12 7.69 6.52 6.87
CA PHE A 12 6.99 6.96 5.66
C PHE A 12 6.46 8.39 5.83
N PRO A 13 6.85 9.31 4.93
CA PRO A 13 6.35 10.68 5.00
C PRO A 13 4.83 10.70 4.75
N ILE A 14 4.17 11.68 5.36
CA ILE A 14 2.76 11.96 5.15
C ILE A 14 2.69 13.06 4.10
N TYR A 15 2.51 12.65 2.85
CA TYR A 15 2.33 13.55 1.72
C TYR A 15 0.99 13.29 1.04
N PRO A 16 0.38 14.33 0.42
CA PRO A 16 -0.77 14.16 -0.44
C PRO A 16 -0.45 13.16 -1.55
N ILE A 17 -1.36 12.20 -1.76
CA ILE A 17 -1.30 11.27 -2.87
C ILE A 17 -1.34 12.08 -4.18
N PRO A 18 -0.37 11.89 -5.10
CA PRO A 18 -0.35 12.60 -6.37
C PRO A 18 -1.56 12.30 -7.23
N SER A 19 -1.75 13.06 -8.30
CA SER A 19 -2.83 12.82 -9.24
C SER A 19 -2.77 11.41 -9.83
N PHE A 20 -3.94 10.90 -10.20
CA PHE A 20 -4.10 9.56 -10.76
C PHE A 20 -3.07 9.27 -11.87
N ASP A 21 -2.90 10.21 -12.81
CA ASP A 21 -1.97 10.08 -13.94
C ASP A 21 -0.51 9.84 -13.53
N LEU A 22 -0.11 10.22 -12.31
CA LEU A 22 1.24 10.05 -11.78
C LEU A 22 1.40 8.78 -10.95
N VAL A 23 0.36 8.36 -10.24
CA VAL A 23 0.40 7.16 -9.39
C VAL A 23 0.06 5.88 -10.14
N TYR A 24 -0.50 6.00 -11.32
CA TYR A 24 -1.01 4.87 -12.08
C TYR A 24 0.03 4.29 -13.06
N GLY A 25 0.11 2.95 -13.14
CA GLY A 25 1.20 2.26 -13.82
C GLY A 25 0.86 1.66 -15.19
N TYR A 26 -0.42 1.52 -15.55
CA TYR A 26 -0.83 0.66 -16.67
C TYR A 26 -2.15 1.06 -17.32
N LYS A 27 -2.21 1.83 -18.42
CA LYS A 27 -3.50 2.26 -19.06
C LYS A 27 -4.69 1.30 -18.83
N ILE A 28 -5.61 1.66 -17.91
CA ILE A 28 -6.75 0.80 -17.57
C ILE A 28 -7.66 0.73 -18.78
N SER A 29 -8.17 -0.47 -19.08
CA SER A 29 -9.26 -0.64 -20.04
C SER A 29 -10.65 -0.57 -19.40
N SER A 30 -10.77 -0.39 -18.08
CA SER A 30 -12.04 -0.35 -17.35
C SER A 30 -12.19 0.93 -16.52
N GLU A 31 -13.32 1.61 -16.72
CA GLU A 31 -13.67 2.89 -16.09
C GLU A 31 -13.79 2.81 -14.56
N GLU A 32 -14.15 1.65 -13.98
CA GLU A 32 -14.37 1.49 -12.53
C GLU A 32 -13.11 1.79 -11.68
N SER A 33 -11.93 1.35 -12.13
CA SER A 33 -10.68 1.58 -11.38
C SER A 33 -10.20 3.03 -11.44
N TYR A 34 -10.72 3.84 -12.36
CA TYR A 34 -10.37 5.24 -12.56
C TYR A 34 -11.08 6.16 -11.56
N GLU A 35 -12.40 5.98 -11.39
CA GLU A 35 -13.20 6.81 -10.48
C GLU A 35 -12.77 6.64 -9.02
N GLU A 36 -12.38 5.42 -8.63
CA GLU A 36 -12.05 5.09 -7.24
C GLU A 36 -10.70 5.62 -6.78
N LEU A 37 -9.72 5.73 -7.67
CA LEU A 37 -8.38 6.25 -7.34
C LEU A 37 -8.36 7.78 -7.30
N ILE A 38 -9.16 8.46 -8.12
CA ILE A 38 -9.33 9.92 -8.08
C ILE A 38 -9.83 10.39 -6.71
N LEU A 39 -10.68 9.61 -6.04
CA LEU A 39 -11.20 9.95 -4.71
C LEU A 39 -10.11 10.02 -3.62
N LEU A 40 -8.93 9.47 -3.87
CA LEU A 40 -7.79 9.51 -2.96
C LEU A 40 -6.73 10.55 -3.35
N GLU A 41 -6.86 11.18 -4.52
CA GLU A 41 -5.99 12.28 -4.92
C GLU A 41 -6.00 13.41 -3.88
N GLY A 42 -4.81 13.89 -3.54
CA GLY A 42 -4.63 14.95 -2.55
C GLY A 42 -4.85 14.52 -1.10
N LYS A 43 -5.31 13.30 -0.83
CA LYS A 43 -5.44 12.77 0.54
C LYS A 43 -4.11 12.26 1.05
N GLU A 44 -3.94 12.31 2.36
CA GLU A 44 -2.85 11.63 3.04
C GLU A 44 -3.18 10.14 3.18
N TRP A 45 -2.16 9.28 3.11
CA TRP A 45 -2.36 7.83 3.28
C TRP A 45 -2.98 7.47 4.64
N THR A 46 -2.81 8.32 5.66
CA THR A 46 -3.41 8.16 7.00
C THR A 46 -4.94 8.32 7.00
N LEU A 47 -5.52 8.88 5.94
CA LEU A 47 -6.96 9.10 5.79
C LEU A 47 -7.63 8.05 4.89
N ILE A 48 -6.88 7.07 4.38
CA ILE A 48 -7.44 5.97 3.62
C ILE A 48 -8.19 5.04 4.59
N GLU A 49 -9.49 4.86 4.34
CA GLU A 49 -10.33 4.02 5.20
C GLU A 49 -10.10 2.53 4.94
N SER A 50 -10.18 1.73 6.01
CA SER A 50 -10.06 0.27 5.92
C SER A 50 -11.05 -0.37 4.94
N ASN A 51 -12.28 0.14 4.88
CA ASN A 51 -13.30 -0.37 3.95
C ASN A 51 -12.90 -0.16 2.48
N TYR A 52 -12.19 0.93 2.17
CA TYR A 52 -11.65 1.15 0.84
C TYR A 52 -10.62 0.05 0.50
N LEU A 53 -9.65 -0.18 1.39
CA LEU A 53 -8.62 -1.21 1.18
C LEU A 53 -9.20 -2.63 1.08
N GLN A 54 -10.29 -2.91 1.80
CA GLN A 54 -11.01 -4.19 1.71
C GLN A 54 -11.75 -4.36 0.39
N ASN A 55 -12.47 -3.32 -0.06
CA ASN A 55 -13.31 -3.40 -1.26
C ASN A 55 -12.49 -3.34 -2.56
N HIS A 56 -11.36 -2.64 -2.55
CA HIS A 56 -10.54 -2.39 -3.74
C HIS A 56 -9.24 -3.20 -3.72
N TYR A 57 -9.21 -4.38 -3.11
CA TYR A 57 -7.98 -5.11 -2.78
C TYR A 57 -7.01 -5.40 -3.94
N THR A 58 -7.44 -5.37 -5.21
CA THR A 58 -6.56 -5.56 -6.38
C THR A 58 -5.84 -4.29 -6.84
N PHE A 59 -6.26 -3.11 -6.37
CA PHE A 59 -5.72 -1.82 -6.81
C PHE A 59 -4.20 -1.69 -6.73
N PRO A 60 -3.47 -2.24 -5.72
CA PRO A 60 -2.03 -2.04 -5.60
C PRO A 60 -1.26 -2.60 -6.80
N PHE A 61 -1.75 -3.67 -7.43
CA PHE A 61 -1.15 -4.30 -8.59
C PHE A 61 -1.13 -3.40 -9.85
N TRP A 62 -2.08 -2.47 -9.92
CA TRP A 62 -2.27 -1.57 -11.06
C TRP A 62 -1.52 -0.24 -10.92
N LEU A 63 -1.01 0.06 -9.72
CA LEU A 63 -0.23 1.27 -9.47
C LEU A 63 1.11 1.22 -10.21
N SER A 64 1.70 2.40 -10.43
CA SER A 64 3.13 2.51 -10.71
C SER A 64 3.92 2.24 -9.43
N ILE A 65 5.23 2.01 -9.54
CA ILE A 65 6.07 1.84 -8.34
C ILE A 65 6.05 3.07 -7.43
N SER A 66 6.03 4.27 -8.02
CA SER A 66 5.88 5.53 -7.31
C SER A 66 4.51 5.64 -6.67
N GLY A 67 3.44 5.23 -7.36
CA GLY A 67 2.10 5.18 -6.80
C GLY A 67 2.05 4.27 -5.58
N LEU A 68 2.52 3.03 -5.73
CA LEU A 68 2.56 2.03 -4.66
C LEU A 68 3.22 2.59 -3.40
N HIS A 69 4.34 3.33 -3.53
CA HIS A 69 5.04 3.98 -2.41
C HIS A 69 4.12 4.86 -1.54
N TYR A 70 3.17 5.58 -2.13
CA TYR A 70 2.21 6.43 -1.38
C TYR A 70 1.15 5.61 -0.62
N TYR A 71 0.71 4.49 -1.17
CA TYR A 71 -0.37 3.67 -0.58
C TYR A 71 0.14 2.62 0.40
N LEU A 72 1.41 2.19 0.25
CA LEU A 72 2.01 1.11 1.03
C LEU A 72 1.89 1.29 2.55
N PRO A 73 2.07 2.49 3.13
CA PRO A 73 1.92 2.69 4.57
C PRO A 73 0.51 2.32 5.08
N ALA A 74 -0.53 2.76 4.37
CA ALA A 74 -1.91 2.46 4.73
C ALA A 74 -2.20 0.96 4.60
N ILE A 75 -1.72 0.33 3.52
CA ILE A 75 -1.85 -1.11 3.29
C ILE A 75 -1.15 -1.88 4.40
N MET A 76 0.08 -1.53 4.78
CA MET A 76 0.83 -2.19 5.84
C MET A 76 0.13 -2.10 7.19
N ILE A 77 -0.37 -0.93 7.55
CA ILE A 77 -1.07 -0.75 8.84
C ILE A 77 -2.38 -1.53 8.85
N PHE A 78 -3.17 -1.41 7.80
CA PHE A 78 -4.44 -2.14 7.67
C PHE A 78 -4.20 -3.65 7.77
N SER A 79 -3.29 -4.17 6.96
CA SER A 79 -3.00 -5.60 6.89
C SER A 79 -2.42 -6.17 8.17
N TRP A 80 -1.51 -5.44 8.81
CA TRP A 80 -1.01 -5.79 10.12
C TRP A 80 -2.12 -5.91 11.16
N ASN A 81 -3.08 -4.97 11.15
CA ASN A 81 -4.20 -5.00 12.08
C ASN A 81 -5.14 -6.18 11.80
N GLU A 82 -5.46 -6.47 10.53
CA GLU A 82 -6.29 -7.63 10.18
C GLU A 82 -5.63 -8.93 10.63
N TYR A 83 -4.33 -9.08 10.38
CA TYR A 83 -3.53 -10.24 10.80
C TYR A 83 -3.51 -10.42 12.32
N MET A 84 -3.24 -9.33 13.07
CA MET A 84 -3.22 -9.37 14.54
C MET A 84 -4.59 -9.70 15.14
N ASN A 85 -5.67 -9.37 14.43
CA ASN A 85 -7.04 -9.72 14.79
C ASN A 85 -7.47 -11.11 14.30
N LYS A 86 -6.54 -11.93 13.80
CA LYS A 86 -6.77 -13.30 13.31
C LYS A 86 -7.83 -13.39 12.21
N LYS A 87 -7.88 -12.40 11.32
CA LYS A 87 -8.69 -12.50 10.10
C LYS A 87 -7.92 -13.33 9.07
N ASP A 88 -8.62 -14.24 8.42
CA ASP A 88 -8.01 -15.31 7.63
C ASP A 88 -7.28 -14.85 6.36
N ILE A 89 -7.65 -13.70 5.77
CA ILE A 89 -7.08 -13.26 4.50
C ILE A 89 -6.94 -11.75 4.47
N VAL A 90 -5.78 -11.27 4.02
CA VAL A 90 -5.54 -9.86 3.75
C VAL A 90 -5.22 -9.64 2.28
N LEU A 91 -6.25 -9.72 1.43
CA LEU A 91 -6.13 -9.69 -0.03
C LEU A 91 -5.36 -8.48 -0.56
N VAL A 92 -5.52 -7.31 0.06
CA VAL A 92 -4.81 -6.09 -0.36
C VAL A 92 -3.31 -6.14 -0.09
N ALA A 93 -2.91 -6.91 0.92
CA ALA A 93 -1.51 -7.14 1.27
C ALA A 93 -0.86 -8.08 0.25
N ASP A 94 -1.56 -9.14 -0.16
CA ASP A 94 -1.12 -10.05 -1.23
C ASP A 94 -0.92 -9.28 -2.55
N SER A 95 -1.89 -8.45 -2.94
CA SER A 95 -1.79 -7.63 -4.14
C SER A 95 -0.61 -6.64 -4.09
N ALA A 96 -0.34 -6.06 -2.91
CA ALA A 96 0.81 -5.19 -2.73
C ALA A 96 2.13 -5.94 -2.79
N ALA A 97 2.22 -7.15 -2.21
CA ALA A 97 3.40 -8.01 -2.30
C ALA A 97 3.68 -8.40 -3.76
N LEU A 98 2.66 -8.83 -4.50
CA LEU A 98 2.76 -9.12 -5.94
C LEU A 98 3.20 -7.89 -6.75
N ALA A 99 2.75 -6.70 -6.39
CA ALA A 99 3.19 -5.46 -7.03
C ALA A 99 4.67 -5.18 -6.74
N LEU A 100 5.13 -5.36 -5.50
CA LEU A 100 6.53 -5.21 -5.11
C LEU A 100 7.44 -6.20 -5.86
N GLU A 101 7.06 -7.48 -5.90
CA GLU A 101 7.76 -8.52 -6.65
C GLU A 101 7.83 -8.20 -8.15
N LYS A 102 6.71 -7.77 -8.74
CA LYS A 102 6.63 -7.37 -10.15
C LYS A 102 7.61 -6.25 -10.49
N PHE A 103 7.73 -5.24 -9.63
CA PHE A 103 8.63 -4.13 -9.88
C PHE A 103 10.09 -4.50 -9.61
N ASN A 104 10.34 -5.28 -8.54
CA ASN A 104 11.67 -5.69 -8.09
C ASN A 104 12.68 -4.53 -8.05
N ASP A 105 12.20 -3.33 -7.69
CA ASP A 105 13.01 -2.11 -7.58
C ASP A 105 12.77 -1.46 -6.23
N TYR A 106 13.70 -1.73 -5.31
CA TYR A 106 13.66 -1.22 -3.96
C TYR A 106 14.45 0.08 -3.78
N SER A 107 15.03 0.63 -4.85
CA SER A 107 15.89 1.81 -4.80
C SER A 107 15.16 3.09 -4.40
N ILE A 108 13.83 3.12 -4.56
CA ILE A 108 12.98 4.26 -4.17
C ILE A 108 12.73 4.34 -2.66
N TYR A 109 13.03 3.27 -1.92
CA TYR A 109 12.82 3.21 -0.49
C TYR A 109 14.11 3.55 0.27
N THR A 110 13.96 4.34 1.33
CA THR A 110 15.04 4.59 2.27
C THR A 110 15.27 3.37 3.18
N ASN A 111 16.45 3.27 3.81
CA ASN A 111 16.74 2.16 4.75
C ASN A 111 15.68 2.00 5.86
N PRO A 112 15.18 3.08 6.52
CA PRO A 112 14.07 2.94 7.46
C PRO A 112 12.82 2.33 6.84
N GLN A 113 12.44 2.75 5.64
CA GLN A 113 11.26 2.22 4.93
C GLN A 113 11.44 0.73 4.58
N LEU A 114 12.63 0.34 4.11
CA LEU A 114 12.96 -1.05 3.81
C LEU A 114 12.88 -1.94 5.05
N ASN A 115 13.38 -1.47 6.19
CA ASN A 115 13.28 -2.23 7.45
C ASN A 115 11.83 -2.49 7.86
N ILE A 116 10.94 -1.51 7.65
CA ILE A 116 9.50 -1.67 7.90
C ILE A 116 8.88 -2.64 6.90
N LEU A 117 9.24 -2.57 5.61
CA LEU A 117 8.74 -3.49 4.59
C LEU A 117 9.14 -4.93 4.86
N ILE A 118 10.41 -5.18 5.19
CA ILE A 118 10.90 -6.52 5.52
C ILE A 118 10.18 -7.06 6.77
N LYS A 119 9.99 -6.23 7.80
CA LYS A 119 9.24 -6.61 9.00
C LYS A 119 7.79 -6.96 8.69
N TRP A 120 7.13 -6.14 7.87
CA TRP A 120 5.75 -6.35 7.43
C TRP A 120 5.60 -7.65 6.63
N ALA A 121 6.40 -7.82 5.57
CA ALA A 121 6.37 -9.02 4.73
C ALA A 121 6.72 -10.29 5.51
N GLY A 122 7.75 -10.23 6.35
CA GLY A 122 8.13 -11.35 7.21
C GLY A 122 7.05 -11.74 8.22
N THR A 123 6.24 -10.77 8.69
CA THR A 123 5.11 -11.05 9.59
C THR A 123 3.94 -11.72 8.87
N LEU A 124 3.68 -11.30 7.63
CA LEU A 124 2.60 -11.84 6.80
C LEU A 124 3.02 -13.03 5.93
N ASN A 125 4.27 -13.48 6.03
CA ASN A 125 4.88 -14.55 5.23
C ASN A 125 4.85 -14.29 3.71
N PHE A 126 5.14 -13.06 3.30
CA PHE A 126 5.35 -12.71 1.89
C PHE A 126 6.82 -12.83 1.50
N GLU A 127 7.07 -13.28 0.27
CA GLU A 127 8.36 -13.17 -0.40
C GLU A 127 8.39 -11.83 -1.14
N ILE A 128 9.22 -10.89 -0.68
CA ILE A 128 9.47 -9.59 -1.33
C ILE A 128 10.97 -9.34 -1.44
#